data_AF-K9Q7L5-F1
#
_entry.id   AF-K9Q7L5-F1
#
_cell.length_a   1.000
_cell.length_b   1.000
_cell.length_c   1.000
_cell.angle_alpha   90.00
_cell.angle_beta   90.00
_cell.angle_gamma   90.00
#
_symmetry.space_group_name_H-M   'P 1'
#
loop_
_entity.id
_entity.type
_entity.pdbx_description
1 polymer ?
#
loop_
_entity_poly.entity_id
_entity_poly.type
_entity_poly.pdbx_seq_one_letter_code
_entity_poly.pdbx_strand_id
1 'polypeptide(L)'
;MWCKYSFITSVSLSLALLVTGCENKTSQCQRLIQVVNEGNALIDQNKGKQAITSLQLSKDLEAIDTALEELKLADPKLKEYQSRFQKVFDNLSQAIAKAAKALAAAKTAEASPTGREKIKKARTEIDTALTAAAKTAGKESDTLMNDLNKHCSQSE
;
A
#
# COMPACT_ATOMS: atom_id res chain seq x y z
N MET A 1 16.47 29.38 10.43
CA MET A 1 17.52 29.63 11.46
C MET A 1 16.99 28.98 12.74
N TRP A 2 17.58 27.98 13.39
CA TRP A 2 18.99 27.71 13.69
C TRP A 2 19.02 26.29 14.32
N CYS A 3 19.76 25.32 13.76
CA CYS A 3 20.18 24.17 14.56
C CYS A 3 21.29 24.68 15.49
N LYS A 4 20.93 25.13 16.70
CA LYS A 4 21.90 25.58 17.70
C LYS A 4 22.66 24.38 18.24
N TYR A 5 23.83 24.13 17.65
CA TYR A 5 24.84 23.25 18.22
C TYR A 5 25.54 24.03 19.35
N SER A 6 25.14 23.79 20.61
CA SER A 6 25.93 24.26 21.75
C SER A 6 27.17 23.38 21.85
N PHE A 7 28.31 23.91 21.41
CA PHE A 7 29.61 23.31 21.71
C PHE A 7 29.86 23.42 23.23
N ILE A 8 29.73 22.31 23.94
CA ILE A 8 30.26 22.15 25.30
C ILE A 8 31.61 21.44 25.15
N THR A 9 32.68 22.14 25.53
CA THR A 9 34.01 21.57 25.67
C THR A 9 34.05 20.69 26.91
N SER A 10 34.16 19.37 26.74
CA SER A 10 34.80 18.48 27.71
C SER A 10 35.10 17.14 27.05
N VAL A 11 36.36 16.74 27.16
CA VAL A 11 36.95 15.51 26.67
C VAL A 11 36.31 14.30 27.37
N SER A 12 35.71 13.38 26.60
CA SER A 12 35.74 11.90 26.74
C SER A 12 34.57 11.24 26.00
N LEU A 13 34.86 10.05 25.44
CA LEU A 13 33.92 8.92 25.25
C LEU A 13 33.14 8.79 23.91
N SER A 14 33.39 7.66 23.26
CA SER A 14 32.58 6.95 22.24
C SER A 14 32.26 7.67 20.92
N LEU A 15 32.96 7.27 19.85
CA LEU A 15 32.49 7.47 18.46
C LEU A 15 31.29 6.55 18.16
N ALA A 16 30.14 6.85 18.74
CA ALA A 16 28.87 6.52 18.11
C ALA A 16 28.49 7.71 17.24
N LEU A 17 28.91 7.69 15.97
CA LEU A 17 28.43 8.61 14.94
C LEU A 17 26.94 8.32 14.70
N LEU A 18 26.08 8.84 15.58
CA LEU A 18 24.66 9.01 15.29
C LEU A 18 24.56 10.11 14.24
N VAL A 19 24.68 9.71 12.97
CA VAL A 19 24.26 10.54 11.84
C VAL A 19 22.73 10.54 11.87
N THR A 20 22.12 11.21 12.84
CA THR A 20 20.74 11.66 12.71
C THR A 20 20.77 12.86 11.77
N GLY A 21 21.00 12.59 10.48
CA GLY A 21 20.71 13.58 9.45
C GLY A 21 19.22 13.86 9.55
N CYS A 22 18.84 15.11 9.80
CA CYS A 22 17.44 15.52 9.66
C CYS A 22 17.03 15.20 8.23
N GLU A 23 16.26 14.13 8.06
CA GLU A 23 15.71 13.74 6.77
C GLU A 23 14.76 14.87 6.31
N ASN A 24 15.07 15.49 5.19
CA ASN A 24 14.27 16.59 4.66
C ASN A 24 12.96 16.07 4.04
N LYS A 25 11.96 16.95 3.88
CA LYS A 25 10.64 16.62 3.34
C LYS A 25 10.74 15.97 1.96
N THR A 26 11.67 16.44 1.12
CA THR A 26 11.87 15.92 -0.24
C THR A 26 12.26 14.45 -0.24
N SER A 27 13.23 14.04 0.59
CA SER A 27 13.66 12.65 0.68
C SER A 27 12.57 11.73 1.24
N GLN A 28 11.83 12.19 2.25
CA GLN A 28 10.65 11.48 2.77
C GLN A 28 9.57 11.30 1.70
N CYS A 29 9.28 12.35 0.91
CA CYS A 29 8.36 12.31 -0.21
C CYS A 29 8.77 11.26 -1.25
N GLN A 30 10.05 11.25 -1.65
CA GLN A 30 10.55 10.30 -2.65
C GLN A 30 10.36 8.85 -2.20
N ARG A 31 10.70 8.55 -0.93
CA ARG A 31 10.53 7.19 -0.37
C ARG A 31 9.07 6.77 -0.32
N LEU A 32 8.17 7.64 0.13
CA LEU A 32 6.74 7.32 0.16
C LEU A 32 6.17 7.11 -1.25
N ILE A 33 6.47 8.01 -2.19
CA ILE A 33 6.02 7.90 -3.59
C ILE A 33 6.54 6.61 -4.23
N GLN A 34 7.79 6.23 -3.93
CA GLN A 34 8.37 5.00 -4.46
C GLN A 34 7.57 3.76 -4.04
N VAL A 35 7.34 3.57 -2.74
CA VAL A 35 6.61 2.38 -2.24
C VAL A 35 5.16 2.36 -2.76
N VAL A 36 4.50 3.52 -2.81
CA VAL A 36 3.15 3.63 -3.39
C VAL A 36 3.13 3.24 -4.87
N ASN A 37 4.13 3.69 -5.65
CA ASN A 37 4.23 3.35 -7.06
C ASN A 37 4.53 1.86 -7.28
N GLU A 38 5.34 1.23 -6.42
CA GLU A 38 5.57 -0.21 -6.44
C GLU A 38 4.26 -0.98 -6.23
N GLY A 39 3.44 -0.58 -5.26
CA GLY A 39 2.11 -1.15 -5.05
C GLY A 39 1.17 -0.96 -6.24
N ASN A 40 1.13 0.23 -6.83
CA ASN A 40 0.32 0.50 -8.02
C ASN A 40 0.79 -0.33 -9.24
N ALA A 41 2.10 -0.47 -9.42
CA ALA A 41 2.67 -1.29 -10.49
C ALA A 41 2.29 -2.77 -10.34
N LEU A 42 2.28 -3.31 -9.12
CA LEU A 42 1.81 -4.68 -8.85
C LEU A 42 0.36 -4.87 -9.29
N ILE A 43 -0.52 -3.90 -8.98
CA ILE A 43 -1.92 -3.94 -9.40
C ILE A 43 -2.02 -3.94 -10.93
N ASP A 44 -1.36 -2.99 -11.59
CA ASP A 44 -1.41 -2.82 -13.04
C ASP A 44 -0.91 -4.05 -13.79
N GLN A 45 0.21 -4.62 -13.35
CA GLN A 45 0.81 -5.81 -13.94
C GLN A 45 -0.07 -7.05 -13.78
N ASN A 46 -0.99 -7.08 -12.81
CA ASN A 46 -1.82 -8.24 -12.50
C ASN A 46 -3.30 -8.07 -12.86
N LYS A 47 -3.67 -6.94 -13.48
CA LYS A 47 -5.01 -6.73 -14.08
C LYS A 47 -5.34 -7.87 -15.05
N GLY A 48 -6.50 -8.49 -14.86
CA GLY A 48 -7.02 -9.54 -15.75
C GLY A 48 -6.33 -10.90 -15.67
N LYS A 49 -5.40 -11.11 -14.73
CA LYS A 49 -4.73 -12.41 -14.55
C LYS A 49 -5.57 -13.42 -13.74
N GLN A 50 -5.15 -14.69 -13.75
CA GLN A 50 -5.88 -15.81 -13.14
C GLN A 50 -5.89 -15.82 -11.60
N ALA A 51 -6.76 -16.63 -10.98
CA ALA A 51 -6.90 -16.76 -9.52
C ALA A 51 -5.60 -16.89 -8.71
N ILE A 52 -4.66 -17.73 -9.16
CA ILE A 52 -3.41 -18.01 -8.43
C ILE A 52 -2.54 -16.76 -8.39
N THR A 53 -2.42 -16.07 -9.53
CA THR A 53 -1.76 -14.77 -9.63
C THR A 53 -2.50 -13.69 -8.83
N SER A 54 -3.82 -13.78 -8.67
CA SER A 54 -4.58 -12.88 -7.79
C SER A 54 -4.28 -13.13 -6.31
N LEU A 55 -4.15 -14.38 -5.86
CA LEU A 55 -3.80 -14.66 -4.47
C LEU A 55 -2.40 -14.16 -4.12
N GLN A 56 -1.44 -14.33 -5.04
CA GLN A 56 -0.10 -13.79 -4.85
C GLN A 56 -0.13 -12.26 -4.79
N LEU A 57 -0.87 -11.60 -5.69
CA LEU A 57 -1.05 -10.15 -5.66
C LEU A 57 -1.56 -9.65 -4.31
N SER A 58 -2.53 -10.33 -3.69
CA SER A 58 -2.98 -9.94 -2.34
C SER A 58 -1.84 -9.93 -1.33
N LYS A 59 -1.00 -10.97 -1.32
CA LYS A 59 0.17 -11.03 -0.42
C LYS A 59 1.21 -9.97 -0.75
N ASP A 60 1.43 -9.71 -2.04
CA ASP A 60 2.36 -8.67 -2.48
C ASP A 60 1.88 -7.29 -2.00
N LEU A 61 0.56 -7.03 -1.98
CA LEU A 61 -0.01 -5.80 -1.44
C LEU A 61 0.05 -5.71 0.09
N GLU A 62 -0.05 -6.84 0.82
CA GLU A 62 0.25 -6.88 2.27
C GLU A 62 1.72 -6.53 2.55
N ALA A 63 2.64 -6.97 1.69
CA ALA A 63 4.04 -6.61 1.79
C ALA A 63 4.26 -5.10 1.54
N ILE A 64 3.51 -4.49 0.62
CA ILE A 64 3.53 -3.02 0.41
C ILE A 64 3.00 -2.29 1.65
N ASP A 65 1.92 -2.76 2.26
CA ASP A 65 1.40 -2.18 3.51
C ASP A 65 2.45 -2.21 4.62
N THR A 66 3.16 -3.33 4.77
CA THR A 66 4.28 -3.47 5.71
C THR A 66 5.44 -2.52 5.37
N ALA A 67 5.82 -2.44 4.09
CA ALA A 67 6.90 -1.56 3.63
C ALA A 67 6.56 -0.07 3.89
N LEU A 68 5.28 0.31 3.75
CA LEU A 68 4.82 1.65 4.11
C LEU A 68 4.99 1.92 5.60
N GLU A 69 4.61 0.98 6.48
CA GLU A 69 4.79 1.10 7.94
C GLU A 69 6.25 1.37 8.31
N GLU A 70 7.17 0.67 7.67
CA GLU A 70 8.61 0.73 7.92
C GLU A 70 9.28 2.05 7.49
N LEU A 71 8.60 2.89 6.69
CA LEU A 71 9.17 4.15 6.22
C LEU A 71 9.50 5.12 7.36
N LYS A 72 8.80 5.03 8.49
CA LYS A 72 9.01 5.85 9.71
C LYS A 72 9.19 7.34 9.39
N LEU A 73 8.29 7.89 8.58
CA LEU A 73 8.32 9.28 8.13
C LEU A 73 8.25 10.24 9.33
N ALA A 74 8.82 11.43 9.22
CA ALA A 74 8.81 12.45 10.27
C ALA A 74 7.77 13.55 10.01
N ASP A 75 7.56 13.93 8.74
CA ASP A 75 6.57 14.95 8.34
C ASP A 75 5.14 14.49 8.71
N PRO A 76 4.37 15.27 9.49
CA PRO A 76 3.05 14.86 9.96
C PRO A 76 2.05 14.58 8.82
N LYS A 77 2.13 15.33 7.71
CA LYS A 77 1.23 15.16 6.59
C LYS A 77 1.61 13.92 5.77
N LEU A 78 2.92 13.65 5.62
CA LEU A 78 3.39 12.41 5.02
C LEU A 78 3.01 11.18 5.84
N LYS A 79 3.03 11.25 7.18
CA LYS A 79 2.49 10.18 8.05
C LYS A 79 0.99 9.94 7.80
N GLU A 80 0.22 11.01 7.65
CA GLU A 80 -1.21 10.89 7.33
C GLU A 80 -1.42 10.20 5.99
N TYR A 81 -0.67 10.60 4.94
CA TYR A 81 -0.73 9.94 3.63
C TYR A 81 -0.30 8.49 3.71
N GLN A 82 0.80 8.18 4.41
CA GLN A 82 1.27 6.82 4.66
C GLN A 82 0.13 5.96 5.23
N SER A 83 -0.47 6.35 6.35
CA SER A 83 -1.57 5.59 6.99
C SER A 83 -2.77 5.39 6.07
N ARG A 84 -3.06 6.36 5.20
CA ARG A 84 -4.17 6.25 4.24
C ARG A 84 -3.83 5.32 3.07
N PHE A 85 -2.60 5.35 2.56
CA PHE A 85 -2.14 4.39 1.55
C PHE A 85 -2.08 2.96 2.08
N GLN A 86 -1.64 2.78 3.33
CA GLN A 86 -1.69 1.51 4.05
C GLN A 86 -3.11 0.93 4.01
N LYS A 87 -4.10 1.73 4.41
CA LYS A 87 -5.52 1.35 4.35
C LYS A 87 -6.01 1.03 2.94
N VAL A 88 -5.52 1.75 1.92
CA VAL A 88 -5.85 1.46 0.51
C VAL A 88 -5.33 0.07 0.12
N PHE A 89 -4.05 -0.21 0.36
CA PHE A 89 -3.44 -1.48 -0.05
C PHE A 89 -3.94 -2.66 0.78
N ASP A 90 -4.20 -2.49 2.06
CA ASP A 90 -4.85 -3.50 2.91
C ASP A 90 -6.26 -3.85 2.39
N ASN A 91 -7.11 -2.85 2.14
CA ASN A 91 -8.45 -3.08 1.58
C ASN A 91 -8.41 -3.78 0.22
N LEU A 92 -7.45 -3.40 -0.64
CA LEU A 92 -7.27 -4.03 -1.95
C LEU A 92 -6.81 -5.48 -1.78
N SER A 93 -5.83 -5.75 -0.92
CA SER A 93 -5.37 -7.11 -0.61
C SER A 93 -6.53 -7.99 -0.18
N GLN A 94 -7.31 -7.55 0.82
CA GLN A 94 -8.42 -8.33 1.35
C GLN A 94 -9.50 -8.62 0.29
N ALA A 95 -9.84 -7.63 -0.54
CA ALA A 95 -10.80 -7.80 -1.62
C ALA A 95 -10.31 -8.79 -2.68
N ILE A 96 -9.03 -8.70 -3.05
CA ILE A 96 -8.39 -9.60 -4.02
C ILE A 96 -8.29 -11.02 -3.45
N ALA A 97 -7.92 -11.19 -2.18
CA ALA A 97 -7.90 -12.49 -1.51
C ALA A 97 -9.27 -13.15 -1.51
N LYS A 98 -10.32 -12.37 -1.22
CA LYS A 98 -11.71 -12.85 -1.24
C LYS A 98 -12.13 -13.31 -2.64
N ALA A 99 -11.83 -12.51 -3.67
CA ALA A 99 -12.11 -12.86 -5.05
C ALA A 99 -11.34 -14.12 -5.49
N ALA A 100 -10.05 -14.23 -5.13
CA ALA A 100 -9.23 -15.40 -5.45
C ALA A 100 -9.77 -16.69 -4.80
N LYS A 101 -10.20 -16.62 -3.53
CA LYS A 101 -10.83 -17.75 -2.81
C LYS A 101 -12.15 -18.16 -3.47
N ALA A 102 -13.00 -17.20 -3.82
CA ALA A 102 -14.25 -17.48 -4.52
C ALA A 102 -14.00 -18.14 -5.89
N LEU A 103 -13.01 -17.67 -6.65
CA LEU A 103 -12.65 -18.25 -7.94
C LEU A 103 -12.09 -19.69 -7.79
N ALA A 104 -11.29 -19.95 -6.75
CA ALA A 104 -10.82 -21.30 -6.43
C ALA A 104 -11.99 -22.24 -6.06
N ALA A 105 -12.97 -21.75 -5.30
CA ALA A 105 -14.19 -22.51 -5.01
C ALA A 105 -15.00 -22.83 -6.28
N ALA A 106 -15.08 -21.89 -7.22
CA ALA A 106 -15.73 -22.10 -8.52
C ALA A 106 -15.00 -23.16 -9.38
N LYS A 107 -13.66 -23.17 -9.38
CA LYS A 107 -12.86 -24.16 -10.13
C LYS A 107 -13.05 -25.60 -9.68
N THR A 108 -13.48 -25.81 -8.44
CA THR A 108 -13.74 -27.13 -7.85
C THR A 108 -15.22 -27.51 -7.87
N ALA A 109 -16.06 -26.75 -8.60
CA ALA A 109 -17.48 -27.07 -8.72
C ALA A 109 -17.70 -28.25 -9.68
N GLU A 110 -18.57 -29.17 -9.29
CA GLU A 110 -18.96 -30.30 -10.13
C GLU A 110 -19.95 -29.89 -11.23
N ALA A 111 -20.06 -30.70 -12.27
CA ALA A 111 -21.07 -30.53 -13.33
C ALA A 111 -22.46 -30.96 -12.85
N SER A 112 -23.03 -30.22 -11.91
CA SER A 112 -24.31 -30.50 -11.26
C SER A 112 -25.09 -29.21 -10.98
N PRO A 113 -26.40 -29.28 -10.66
CA PRO A 113 -27.17 -28.11 -10.24
C PRO A 113 -26.54 -27.38 -9.04
N THR A 114 -26.04 -28.14 -8.05
CA THR A 114 -25.34 -27.58 -6.88
C THR A 114 -24.02 -26.92 -7.26
N GLY A 115 -23.25 -27.53 -8.18
CA GLY A 115 -22.04 -26.91 -8.73
C GLY A 115 -22.32 -25.62 -9.51
N ARG A 116 -23.42 -25.56 -10.27
CA ARG A 116 -23.87 -24.35 -10.97
C ARG A 116 -24.19 -23.22 -9.99
N GLU A 117 -24.86 -23.52 -8.87
CA GLU A 117 -25.12 -22.53 -7.82
C GLU A 117 -23.82 -22.07 -7.14
N LYS A 118 -22.86 -22.96 -6.91
CA LYS A 118 -21.52 -22.61 -6.39
C LYS A 118 -20.80 -21.62 -7.32
N ILE A 119 -20.86 -21.84 -8.63
CA ILE A 119 -20.27 -20.94 -9.64
C ILE A 119 -20.96 -19.57 -9.64
N LYS A 120 -22.30 -19.53 -9.61
CA LYS A 120 -23.05 -18.26 -9.53
C LYS A 120 -22.68 -17.47 -8.29
N LYS A 121 -22.65 -18.13 -7.12
CA LYS A 121 -22.26 -17.52 -5.86
C LYS A 121 -20.85 -16.94 -5.92
N ALA A 122 -19.89 -17.73 -6.42
CA ALA A 122 -18.51 -17.28 -6.60
C ALA A 122 -18.42 -16.04 -7.49
N ARG A 123 -19.15 -16.01 -8.61
CA ARG A 123 -19.20 -14.84 -9.49
C ARG A 123 -19.71 -13.59 -8.76
N THR A 124 -20.82 -13.70 -8.04
CA THR A 124 -21.38 -12.58 -7.26
C THR A 124 -20.40 -12.09 -6.20
N GLU A 125 -19.71 -13.00 -5.51
CA GLU A 125 -18.71 -12.63 -4.49
C GLU A 125 -17.50 -11.91 -5.09
N ILE A 126 -17.00 -12.39 -6.24
CA ILE A 126 -15.91 -11.75 -6.99
C ILE A 126 -16.33 -10.35 -7.43
N ASP A 127 -17.46 -10.23 -8.13
CA ASP A 127 -17.94 -8.96 -8.68
C ASP A 127 -18.18 -7.95 -7.55
N THR A 128 -18.78 -8.38 -6.45
CA THR A 128 -19.04 -7.52 -5.28
C THR A 128 -17.74 -7.05 -4.63
N ALA A 129 -16.80 -7.96 -4.36
CA ALA A 129 -15.54 -7.62 -3.68
C ALA A 129 -14.71 -6.64 -4.52
N LEU A 130 -14.53 -6.94 -5.81
CA LEU A 130 -13.69 -6.12 -6.69
C LEU A 130 -14.37 -4.79 -7.06
N THR A 131 -15.68 -4.76 -7.27
CA THR A 131 -16.40 -3.50 -7.56
C THR A 131 -16.39 -2.56 -6.34
N ALA A 132 -16.59 -3.10 -5.14
CA ALA A 132 -16.52 -2.30 -3.93
C ALA A 132 -15.12 -1.69 -3.76
N ALA A 133 -14.08 -2.50 -3.86
CA ALA A 133 -12.69 -2.06 -3.74
C ALA A 133 -12.29 -1.04 -4.81
N ALA A 134 -12.72 -1.22 -6.07
CA ALA A 134 -12.47 -0.25 -7.14
C ALA A 134 -13.15 1.10 -6.87
N LYS A 135 -14.38 1.10 -6.34
CA LYS A 135 -15.12 2.33 -6.04
C LYS A 135 -14.58 3.09 -4.83
N THR A 136 -14.03 2.38 -3.84
CA THR A 136 -13.51 2.98 -2.61
C THR A 136 -12.00 3.17 -2.69
N ALA A 137 -11.22 2.10 -2.51
CA ALA A 137 -9.77 2.12 -2.45
C ALA A 137 -9.14 2.65 -3.75
N GLY A 138 -9.70 2.31 -4.91
CA GLY A 138 -9.22 2.84 -6.20
C GLY A 138 -9.32 4.37 -6.28
N LYS A 139 -10.52 4.93 -6.03
CA LYS A 139 -10.73 6.39 -6.04
C LYS A 139 -9.95 7.12 -4.95
N GLU A 140 -9.85 6.50 -3.77
CA GLU A 140 -9.07 7.06 -2.67
C GLU A 140 -7.58 7.09 -3.02
N SER A 141 -7.04 6.05 -3.67
CA SER A 141 -5.65 6.01 -4.16
C SER A 141 -5.36 7.15 -5.13
N ASP A 142 -6.22 7.37 -6.14
CA ASP A 142 -6.03 8.45 -7.12
C ASP A 142 -6.02 9.84 -6.45
N THR A 143 -6.95 10.04 -5.50
CA THR A 143 -7.04 11.30 -4.74
C THR A 143 -5.81 11.50 -3.87
N LEU A 144 -5.41 10.47 -3.14
CA LEU A 144 -4.22 10.49 -2.28
C LEU A 144 -2.94 10.77 -3.05
N MET A 145 -2.79 10.19 -4.23
CA MET A 145 -1.61 10.40 -5.06
C MET A 145 -1.51 11.85 -5.54
N ASN A 146 -2.64 12.45 -5.93
CA ASN A 146 -2.68 13.86 -6.29
C ASN A 146 -2.36 14.78 -5.11
N ASP A 147 -2.93 14.50 -3.93
CA ASP A 147 -2.66 15.26 -2.71
C ASP A 147 -1.19 15.14 -2.28
N LEU A 148 -0.64 13.92 -2.34
CA LEU A 148 0.76 13.64 -2.03
C LEU A 148 1.70 14.40 -2.96
N ASN A 149 1.48 14.33 -4.28
CA ASN A 149 2.29 15.04 -5.27
C ASN A 149 2.22 16.56 -5.06
N LYS A 150 1.03 17.08 -4.72
CA LYS A 150 0.85 18.51 -4.40
C LYS A 150 1.63 18.89 -3.14
N HIS A 151 1.54 18.11 -2.06
CA HIS A 151 2.30 18.38 -0.84
C HIS A 151 3.81 18.32 -1.10
N CYS A 152 4.27 17.33 -1.85
CA CYS A 152 5.68 17.10 -2.14
C CYS A 152 6.31 18.10 -3.12
N SER A 153 5.51 18.83 -3.90
CA SER A 153 5.99 19.91 -4.79
C SER A 153 6.03 21.29 -4.12
N GLN A 154 5.44 21.44 -2.94
CA GLN A 154 5.56 22.67 -2.14
C GLN A 154 6.93 22.73 -1.47
N SER A 155 7.61 23.88 -1.58
CA SER A 155 8.86 24.16 -0.86
C SER A 155 8.67 24.04 0.65
N GLU A 156 9.75 23.66 1.35
CA GLU A 156 9.82 23.61 2.82
C GLU A 156 9.61 24.97 3.48
#